data_AF-X6HHB1-F1
#
_entry.id   AF-X6HHB1-F1
#
_cell.length_a   1.000
_cell.length_b   1.000
_cell.length_c   1.000
_cell.angle_alpha   90.00
_cell.angle_beta   90.00
_cell.angle_gamma   90.00
#
_symmetry.space_group_name_H-M   'P 1'
#
loop_
_entity.id
_entity.type
_entity.pdbx_description
1 polymer ?
#
loop_
_entity_poly.entity_id
_entity_poly.type
_entity_poly.pdbx_seq_one_letter_code
_entity_poly.pdbx_strand_id
1 'polypeptide(L)'
;MSDFPYVYHWNRMGRKGQRCRVTARGGMNSAAVEFEDGFTAVTSRNALRKAPSPQWRLVSPAPRVAVLDLAGAGARVRRLVLAQARNTAAVQTVAIYCGDDCMAVVYFGRHGWRRTEMALSIAPAARQHMRRLVRMAQLTLFAMAETHLIVARIRSNNHAGQRMAMLVGFHAHGNFEPGVWILRKGRHECDPESRRRCQESGGRTEGPAGGGE
;
A
#
# COMPACT_ATOMS: atom_id res chain seq x y z
N MET A 1 -2.40 11.59 -1.21
CA MET A 1 -3.54 12.42 -1.68
C MET A 1 -2.93 13.59 -2.41
N SER A 2 -3.47 13.98 -3.57
CA SER A 2 -3.08 15.24 -4.22
C SER A 2 -3.07 16.37 -3.18
N ASP A 3 -2.01 17.17 -3.14
CA ASP A 3 -1.90 18.31 -2.22
C ASP A 3 -3.04 19.34 -2.46
N PHE A 4 -3.62 19.28 -3.66
CA PHE A 4 -4.80 20.02 -4.09
C PHE A 4 -5.97 19.06 -4.36
N PRO A 5 -6.79 18.73 -3.33
CA PRO A 5 -7.84 17.71 -3.44
C PRO A 5 -9.14 18.21 -4.07
N TYR A 6 -9.27 19.51 -4.35
CA TYR A 6 -10.47 20.11 -4.93
C TYR A 6 -10.20 20.69 -6.32
N VAL A 7 -11.25 20.84 -7.11
CA VAL A 7 -11.28 21.58 -8.37
C VAL A 7 -12.25 22.74 -8.22
N TYR A 8 -11.82 23.94 -8.60
CA TYR A 8 -12.65 25.13 -8.61
C TYR A 8 -13.60 25.09 -9.82
N HIS A 9 -14.91 25.08 -9.62
CA HIS A 9 -15.87 24.85 -10.70
C HIS A 9 -16.59 26.11 -11.21
N TRP A 10 -16.47 27.24 -10.49
CA TRP A 10 -17.11 28.50 -10.86
C TRP A 10 -16.27 29.31 -11.85
N ASN A 11 -16.94 30.07 -12.72
CA ASN A 11 -16.30 30.97 -13.67
C ASN A 11 -16.33 32.43 -13.21
N ARG A 12 -15.90 32.71 -11.97
CA ARG A 12 -15.93 34.07 -11.39
C ARG A 12 -14.56 34.75 -11.37
N MET A 13 -13.48 33.97 -11.30
CA MET A 13 -12.10 34.47 -11.21
C MET A 13 -11.21 33.96 -12.36
N GLY A 14 -11.81 33.47 -13.45
CA GLY A 14 -11.06 32.86 -14.57
C GLY A 14 -10.32 31.56 -14.21
N ARG A 15 -10.60 30.96 -13.04
CA ARG A 15 -9.90 29.78 -12.51
C ARG A 15 -10.73 28.48 -12.60
N LYS A 16 -11.79 28.45 -13.42
CA LYS A 16 -12.63 27.26 -13.58
C LYS A 16 -11.78 26.08 -14.07
N GLY A 17 -11.87 24.94 -13.39
CA GLY A 17 -11.13 23.73 -13.69
C GLY A 17 -9.78 23.60 -12.96
N GLN A 18 -9.26 24.67 -12.36
CA GLN A 18 -7.99 24.59 -11.63
C GLN A 18 -8.13 23.82 -10.32
N ARG A 19 -7.07 23.11 -9.95
CA ARG A 19 -6.99 22.43 -8.67
C ARG A 19 -6.66 23.40 -7.55
N CYS A 20 -7.25 23.15 -6.38
CA CYS A 20 -7.07 23.95 -5.20
C CYS A 20 -7.13 23.10 -3.92
N ARG A 21 -6.57 23.64 -2.83
CA ARG A 21 -6.65 23.10 -1.48
C ARG A 21 -7.31 24.12 -0.57
N VAL A 22 -8.05 23.64 0.42
CA VAL A 22 -8.67 24.50 1.43
C VAL A 22 -7.66 24.71 2.54
N THR A 23 -7.26 25.97 2.76
CA THR A 23 -6.30 26.36 3.79
C THR A 23 -7.00 26.78 5.08
N ALA A 24 -8.21 27.36 4.98
CA ALA A 24 -9.06 27.67 6.14
C ALA A 24 -10.55 27.57 5.79
N ARG A 25 -11.40 27.31 6.80
CA ARG A 25 -12.87 27.30 6.67
C ARG A 25 -13.44 28.44 7.51
N GLY A 26 -14.28 29.27 6.89
CA GLY A 26 -15.00 30.34 7.59
C GLY A 26 -16.27 29.84 8.27
N GLY A 27 -16.94 30.72 9.03
CA GLY A 27 -18.17 30.39 9.76
C GLY A 27 -19.37 30.09 8.85
N MET A 28 -19.54 30.81 7.74
CA MET A 28 -20.59 30.53 6.75
C MET A 28 -20.07 29.61 5.63
N ASN A 29 -20.69 29.58 4.45
CA ASN A 29 -20.27 28.77 3.29
C ASN A 29 -18.96 29.26 2.64
N SER A 30 -18.10 29.99 3.35
CA SER A 30 -16.81 30.48 2.86
C SER A 30 -15.65 29.51 3.18
N ALA A 31 -14.64 29.52 2.32
CA ALA A 31 -13.36 28.85 2.52
C ALA A 31 -12.24 29.68 1.90
N ALA A 32 -11.10 29.76 2.57
CA ALA A 32 -9.86 30.20 1.96
C ALA A 32 -9.26 29.03 1.19
N VAL A 33 -8.91 29.26 -0.06
CA VAL A 33 -8.30 28.27 -0.94
C VAL A 33 -7.00 28.77 -1.51
N GLU A 34 -6.09 27.84 -1.74
CA GLU A 34 -4.82 28.05 -2.43
C GLU A 34 -4.82 27.18 -3.69
N PHE A 35 -4.48 27.77 -4.82
CA PHE A 35 -4.39 27.14 -6.12
C PHE A 35 -2.96 26.63 -6.40
N GLU A 36 -2.80 25.78 -7.40
CA GLU A 36 -1.49 25.18 -7.76
C GLU A 36 -0.42 26.22 -8.14
N ASP A 37 -0.82 27.41 -8.60
CA ASP A 37 0.07 28.53 -8.94
C ASP A 37 0.41 29.42 -7.74
N GLY A 38 0.01 29.04 -6.52
CA GLY A 38 0.22 29.81 -5.30
C GLY A 38 -0.79 30.96 -5.10
N PHE A 39 -1.74 31.15 -6.02
CA PHE A 39 -2.80 32.15 -5.84
C PHE A 39 -3.70 31.74 -4.66
N THR A 40 -4.05 32.70 -3.81
CA THR A 40 -4.96 32.48 -2.68
C THR A 40 -6.22 33.31 -2.81
N ALA A 41 -7.38 32.72 -2.54
CA ALA A 41 -8.66 33.44 -2.57
C ALA A 41 -9.64 32.93 -1.50
N VAL A 42 -10.53 33.81 -1.06
CA VAL A 42 -11.71 33.42 -0.28
C VAL A 42 -12.87 33.21 -1.23
N THR A 43 -13.48 32.03 -1.19
CA THR A 43 -14.58 31.63 -2.08
C THR A 43 -15.67 30.88 -1.32
N SER A 44 -16.83 30.72 -1.95
CA SER A 44 -17.84 29.79 -1.47
C SER A 44 -17.34 28.34 -1.57
N ARG A 45 -17.59 27.52 -0.54
CA ARG A 45 -17.40 26.07 -0.53
C ARG A 45 -18.18 25.37 -1.65
N ASN A 46 -19.29 25.96 -2.08
CA ASN A 46 -20.06 25.46 -3.23
C ASN A 46 -19.29 25.58 -4.54
N ALA A 47 -18.30 26.49 -4.62
CA ALA A 47 -17.44 26.58 -5.79
C ALA A 47 -16.47 25.40 -5.90
N LEU A 48 -16.29 24.60 -4.85
CA LEU A 48 -15.32 23.51 -4.79
C LEU A 48 -15.99 22.17 -5.09
N ARG A 49 -15.44 21.43 -6.06
CA ARG A 49 -15.76 20.02 -6.30
C ARG A 49 -14.58 19.17 -5.88
N LYS A 50 -14.82 17.95 -5.40
CA LYS A 50 -13.72 17.00 -5.18
C LYS A 50 -13.06 16.74 -6.53
N ALA A 51 -11.74 16.85 -6.59
CA ALA A 51 -11.00 16.47 -7.78
C ALA A 51 -11.29 14.98 -8.06
N PRO A 52 -11.44 14.59 -9.35
CA PRO A 52 -11.52 13.18 -9.70
C PRO A 52 -10.29 12.47 -9.13
N SER A 53 -10.52 11.31 -8.49
CA SER A 53 -9.40 10.52 -7.97
C SER A 53 -8.48 10.14 -9.13
N PRO A 54 -7.15 10.15 -8.93
CA PRO A 54 -6.24 9.72 -9.98
C PRO A 54 -6.63 8.31 -10.46
N GLN A 55 -6.67 8.13 -11.78
CA GLN A 55 -7.15 6.91 -12.40
C GLN A 55 -6.18 5.77 -12.06
N TRP A 56 -6.70 4.73 -11.43
CA TRP A 56 -5.92 3.53 -11.14
C TRP A 56 -6.01 2.56 -12.30
N ARG A 57 -4.88 2.05 -12.76
CA ARG A 57 -4.81 1.13 -13.90
C ARG A 57 -3.91 -0.06 -13.57
N LEU A 58 -4.38 -1.25 -13.90
CA LEU A 58 -3.60 -2.49 -13.84
C LEU A 58 -3.22 -2.89 -15.26
N VAL A 59 -1.96 -3.22 -15.50
CA VAL A 59 -1.46 -3.65 -16.81
C VAL A 59 -0.75 -5.00 -16.66
N SER A 60 -1.21 -5.99 -17.43
CA SER A 60 -0.65 -7.34 -17.47
C SER A 60 -0.42 -7.77 -18.93
N PRO A 61 0.77 -8.30 -19.30
CA PRO A 61 1.96 -8.37 -18.47
C PRO A 61 2.50 -6.98 -18.11
N ALA A 62 3.29 -6.88 -17.03
CA ALA A 62 3.90 -5.62 -16.64
C ALA A 62 4.84 -5.11 -17.76
N PRO A 63 4.72 -3.84 -18.20
CA PRO A 63 5.67 -3.27 -19.16
C PRO A 63 7.10 -3.34 -18.64
N ARG A 64 8.05 -3.64 -19.53
CA ARG A 64 9.48 -3.78 -19.17
C ARG A 64 10.06 -2.50 -18.56
N VAL A 65 9.55 -1.34 -18.99
CA VAL A 65 9.94 -0.03 -18.45
C VAL A 65 9.57 0.05 -16.97
N ALA A 66 8.32 -0.24 -16.60
CA ALA A 66 7.89 -0.28 -15.20
C ALA A 66 8.67 -1.27 -14.34
N VAL A 67 8.96 -2.47 -14.88
CA VAL A 67 9.82 -3.46 -14.22
C VAL A 67 11.20 -2.87 -13.90
N LEU A 68 11.80 -2.16 -14.86
CA LEU A 68 13.13 -1.56 -14.71
C LEU A 68 13.14 -0.35 -13.81
N ASP A 69 12.10 0.49 -13.85
CA ASP A 69 11.99 1.68 -13.01
C ASP A 69 11.96 1.31 -11.52
N LEU A 70 11.37 0.16 -11.18
CA LEU A 70 11.28 -0.33 -9.79
C LEU A 70 12.38 -1.30 -9.38
N ALA A 71 13.25 -1.73 -10.30
CA ALA A 71 14.32 -2.71 -10.03
C ALA A 71 15.51 -2.13 -9.23
N GLY A 72 15.59 -0.80 -9.12
CA GLY A 72 16.77 -0.10 -8.63
C GLY A 72 17.92 -0.04 -9.64
N ALA A 73 19.07 0.50 -9.21
CA ALA A 73 20.22 0.79 -10.07
C ALA A 73 21.15 -0.41 -10.35
N GLY A 74 21.09 -1.47 -9.55
CA GLY A 74 22.04 -2.59 -9.65
C GLY A 74 21.89 -3.41 -10.93
N ALA A 75 22.92 -3.45 -11.78
CA ALA A 75 22.89 -4.13 -13.08
C ALA A 75 22.49 -5.62 -12.99
N ARG A 76 23.00 -6.35 -11.98
CA ARG A 76 22.65 -7.76 -11.75
C ARG A 76 21.16 -7.93 -11.42
N VAL A 77 20.61 -7.07 -10.55
CA VAL A 77 19.19 -7.11 -10.18
C VAL A 77 18.31 -6.80 -11.39
N ARG A 78 18.66 -5.76 -12.16
CA ARG A 78 17.96 -5.38 -13.40
C ARG A 78 17.91 -6.51 -14.42
N ARG A 79 19.03 -7.23 -14.64
CA ARG A 79 19.07 -8.40 -15.52
C ARG A 79 18.15 -9.51 -15.03
N LEU A 80 18.14 -9.79 -13.71
CA LEU A 80 17.31 -10.84 -13.12
C LEU A 80 15.81 -10.54 -13.25
N VAL A 81 15.37 -9.32 -12.93
CA VAL A 81 13.94 -8.98 -13.03
C VAL A 81 13.44 -8.93 -14.48
N LEU A 82 14.31 -8.53 -15.43
CA LEU A 82 13.98 -8.61 -16.86
C LEU A 82 13.87 -10.05 -17.35
N ALA A 83 14.77 -10.94 -16.92
CA ALA A 83 14.68 -12.36 -17.24
C ALA A 83 13.37 -12.96 -16.70
N GLN A 84 12.98 -12.64 -15.47
CA GLN A 84 11.69 -13.05 -14.90
C GLN A 84 10.51 -12.49 -15.69
N ALA A 85 10.49 -11.19 -15.98
CA ALA A 85 9.40 -10.56 -16.72
C ALA A 85 9.27 -11.05 -18.18
N ARG A 86 10.34 -11.59 -18.77
CA ARG A 86 10.31 -12.24 -20.09
C ARG A 86 9.75 -13.65 -20.05
N ASN A 87 9.91 -14.35 -18.92
CA ASN A 87 9.43 -15.71 -18.76
C ASN A 87 7.95 -15.74 -18.31
N THR A 88 7.05 -15.29 -19.20
CA THR A 88 5.62 -15.17 -18.92
C THR A 88 4.92 -16.52 -18.69
N ALA A 89 5.51 -17.62 -19.17
CA ALA A 89 5.02 -18.97 -18.91
C ALA A 89 5.18 -19.38 -17.43
N ALA A 90 6.29 -18.98 -16.80
CA ALA A 90 6.58 -19.31 -15.41
C ALA A 90 6.18 -18.20 -14.43
N VAL A 91 6.21 -16.93 -14.86
CA VAL A 91 6.00 -15.75 -14.02
C VAL A 91 4.98 -14.81 -14.66
N GLN A 92 3.82 -14.66 -14.02
CA GLN A 92 2.87 -13.62 -14.38
C GLN A 92 3.27 -12.30 -13.72
N THR A 93 3.18 -11.18 -14.45
CA THR A 93 3.56 -9.87 -13.92
C THR A 93 2.44 -8.86 -14.10
N VAL A 94 2.26 -7.99 -13.13
CA VAL A 94 1.23 -6.93 -13.17
C VAL A 94 1.85 -5.62 -12.71
N ALA A 95 1.73 -4.57 -13.53
CA ALA A 95 2.08 -3.20 -13.15
C ALA A 95 0.83 -2.45 -12.67
N ILE A 96 0.97 -1.71 -11.57
CA ILE A 96 -0.09 -0.90 -10.96
C ILE A 96 0.27 0.57 -11.14
N TYR A 97 -0.57 1.32 -11.82
CA TYR A 97 -0.39 2.75 -12.09
C TYR A 97 -1.43 3.60 -11.35
N CYS A 98 -1.01 4.80 -10.99
CA CYS A 98 -1.87 5.88 -10.53
C CYS A 98 -1.61 7.10 -11.40
N GLY A 99 -2.52 7.38 -12.35
CA GLY A 99 -2.17 8.24 -13.49
C GLY A 99 -1.07 7.58 -14.34
N ASP A 100 -0.02 8.33 -14.63
CA ASP A 100 1.14 7.84 -15.39
C ASP A 100 2.24 7.23 -14.50
N ASP A 101 2.17 7.45 -13.19
CA ASP A 101 3.17 6.97 -12.26
C ASP A 101 2.99 5.48 -11.96
N CYS A 102 4.04 4.69 -12.17
CA CYS A 102 4.05 3.28 -11.76
C CYS A 102 4.22 3.17 -10.24
N MET A 103 3.18 2.73 -9.55
CA MET A 103 3.17 2.58 -8.10
C MET A 103 3.82 1.28 -7.65
N ALA A 104 3.59 0.19 -8.37
CA ALA A 104 4.06 -1.13 -8.00
C ALA A 104 4.15 -2.08 -9.20
N VAL A 105 5.04 -3.05 -9.12
CA VAL A 105 5.08 -4.21 -10.01
C VAL A 105 5.03 -5.47 -9.16
N VAL A 106 4.08 -6.33 -9.49
CA VAL A 106 3.83 -7.62 -8.83
C VAL A 106 4.31 -8.73 -9.75
N TYR A 107 4.92 -9.76 -9.15
CA TYR A 107 5.36 -10.97 -9.83
C TYR A 107 4.71 -12.18 -9.16
N PHE A 108 4.19 -13.10 -9.94
CA PHE A 108 3.61 -14.37 -9.50
C PHE A 108 4.34 -15.52 -10.19
N GLY A 109 5.33 -16.09 -9.50
CA GLY A 109 6.06 -17.26 -9.94
C GLY A 109 5.33 -18.54 -9.55
N ARG A 110 5.11 -19.45 -10.51
CA ARG A 110 4.50 -20.76 -10.23
C ARG A 110 5.57 -21.74 -9.73
N HIS A 111 5.32 -22.37 -8.58
CA HIS A 111 6.16 -23.41 -8.02
C HIS A 111 5.34 -24.69 -7.83
N GLY A 112 5.38 -25.56 -8.83
CA GLY A 112 4.53 -26.75 -8.87
C GLY A 112 3.06 -26.42 -9.14
N TRP A 113 2.18 -27.37 -8.83
CA TRP A 113 0.76 -27.32 -9.23
C TRP A 113 -0.06 -26.27 -8.46
N ARG A 114 0.21 -26.09 -7.15
CA ARG A 114 -0.65 -25.32 -6.25
C ARG A 114 0.02 -24.19 -5.49
N ARG A 115 1.33 -24.00 -5.59
CA ARG A 115 2.04 -22.94 -4.88
C ARG A 115 2.43 -21.82 -5.84
N THR A 116 2.10 -20.60 -5.45
CA THR A 116 2.46 -19.38 -6.16
C THR A 116 3.31 -18.52 -5.25
N GLU A 117 4.55 -18.26 -5.65
CA GLU A 117 5.40 -17.28 -4.99
C GLU A 117 5.11 -15.89 -5.53
N MET A 118 4.82 -14.96 -4.63
CA MET A 118 4.57 -13.56 -4.93
C MET A 118 5.76 -12.72 -4.52
N ALA A 119 6.21 -11.84 -5.42
CA ALA A 119 7.12 -10.76 -5.10
C ALA A 119 6.50 -9.41 -5.50
N LEU A 120 6.89 -8.35 -4.78
CA LEU A 120 6.39 -6.99 -4.98
C LEU A 120 7.56 -6.01 -5.00
N SER A 121 7.62 -5.18 -6.03
CA SER A 121 8.43 -3.96 -6.05
C SER A 121 7.49 -2.76 -5.95
N ILE A 122 7.81 -1.78 -5.10
CA ILE A 122 6.94 -0.64 -4.80
C ILE A 122 7.73 0.66 -4.94
N ALA A 123 7.14 1.65 -5.63
CA ALA A 123 7.72 2.98 -5.77
C ALA A 123 7.65 3.75 -4.43
N PRO A 124 8.61 4.62 -4.12
CA PRO A 124 8.51 5.54 -2.98
C PRO A 124 7.23 6.40 -3.02
N ALA A 125 6.82 6.84 -4.22
CA ALA A 125 5.59 7.61 -4.46
C ALA A 125 4.31 6.88 -4.00
N ALA A 126 4.34 5.55 -3.91
CA ALA A 126 3.22 4.76 -3.46
C ALA A 126 2.96 4.84 -1.95
N ARG A 127 3.88 5.42 -1.16
CA ARG A 127 3.75 5.54 0.31
C ARG A 127 2.42 6.17 0.73
N GLN A 128 2.01 7.23 0.04
CA GLN A 128 0.74 7.93 0.28
C GLN A 128 -0.52 7.15 -0.15
N HIS A 129 -0.34 6.03 -0.86
CA HIS A 129 -1.41 5.18 -1.41
C HIS A 129 -1.47 3.79 -0.78
N MET A 130 -0.70 3.55 0.30
CA MET A 130 -0.52 2.22 0.89
C MET A 130 -1.85 1.51 1.21
N ARG A 131 -2.83 2.21 1.81
CA ARG A 131 -4.15 1.62 2.12
C ARG A 131 -4.84 1.05 0.90
N ARG A 132 -4.72 1.73 -0.25
CA ARG A 132 -5.36 1.31 -1.50
C ARG A 132 -4.62 0.13 -2.14
N LEU A 133 -3.29 0.13 -2.11
CA LEU A 133 -2.49 -1.00 -2.57
C LEU A 133 -2.74 -2.26 -1.71
N VAL A 134 -2.81 -2.13 -0.39
CA VAL A 134 -3.19 -3.23 0.51
C VAL A 134 -4.57 -3.75 0.15
N ARG A 135 -5.55 -2.87 -0.08
CA ARG A 135 -6.90 -3.29 -0.45
C ARG A 135 -6.93 -4.03 -1.80
N MET A 136 -6.19 -3.54 -2.81
CA MET A 136 -6.04 -4.23 -4.10
C MET A 136 -5.44 -5.63 -3.90
N ALA A 137 -4.35 -5.72 -3.13
CA ALA A 137 -3.71 -6.99 -2.82
C ALA A 137 -4.65 -7.96 -2.11
N GLN A 138 -5.40 -7.52 -1.09
CA GLN A 138 -6.39 -8.37 -0.41
C GLN A 138 -7.45 -8.92 -1.38
N LEU A 139 -8.03 -8.06 -2.23
CA LEU A 139 -9.07 -8.47 -3.18
C LEU A 139 -8.55 -9.47 -4.22
N THR A 140 -7.34 -9.27 -4.73
CA THR A 140 -6.73 -10.17 -5.72
C THR A 140 -6.24 -11.47 -5.07
N LEU A 141 -5.44 -11.36 -4.01
CA LEU A 141 -4.74 -12.50 -3.44
C LEU A 141 -5.67 -13.43 -2.67
N PHE A 142 -6.73 -12.92 -2.02
CA PHE A 142 -7.70 -13.80 -1.37
C PHE A 142 -8.51 -14.61 -2.38
N ALA A 143 -8.84 -14.05 -3.55
CA ALA A 143 -9.46 -14.82 -4.63
C ALA A 143 -8.50 -15.88 -5.17
N MET A 144 -7.21 -15.54 -5.37
CA MET A 144 -6.20 -16.53 -5.78
C MET A 144 -6.00 -17.64 -4.74
N ALA A 145 -6.09 -17.29 -3.45
CA ALA A 145 -5.86 -18.22 -2.34
C ALA A 145 -6.96 -19.29 -2.18
N GLU A 146 -8.09 -19.14 -2.88
CA GLU A 146 -9.12 -20.19 -2.93
C GLU A 146 -8.64 -21.43 -3.70
N THR A 147 -7.65 -21.26 -4.59
CA THR A 147 -7.13 -22.33 -5.45
C THR A 147 -5.64 -22.59 -5.28
N HIS A 148 -4.87 -21.62 -4.79
CA HIS A 148 -3.41 -21.69 -4.70
C HIS A 148 -2.91 -21.30 -3.30
N LEU A 149 -1.85 -21.95 -2.84
CA LEU A 149 -1.05 -21.50 -1.70
C LEU A 149 -0.20 -20.30 -2.13
N ILE A 150 -0.52 -19.11 -1.64
CA ILE A 150 0.22 -17.88 -1.93
C ILE A 150 1.30 -17.67 -0.88
N VAL A 151 2.55 -17.57 -1.33
CA VAL A 151 3.73 -17.46 -0.49
C VAL A 151 4.53 -16.22 -0.88
N ALA A 152 5.11 -15.50 0.08
CA ALA A 152 6.08 -14.45 -0.16
C ALA A 152 7.35 -14.72 0.65
N ARG A 153 8.52 -14.43 0.07
CA ARG A 153 9.80 -14.51 0.79
C ARG A 153 10.27 -13.11 1.19
N ILE A 154 10.29 -12.83 2.49
CA ILE A 154 10.61 -11.53 3.06
C ILE A 154 11.75 -11.71 4.06
N ARG A 155 12.87 -11.03 3.81
CA ARG A 155 14.05 -11.09 4.69
C ARG A 155 13.73 -10.55 6.09
N SER A 156 14.41 -11.08 7.10
CA SER A 156 14.24 -10.68 8.51
C SER A 156 14.51 -9.19 8.75
N ASN A 157 15.46 -8.61 8.00
CA ASN A 157 15.81 -7.19 8.07
C ASN A 157 14.86 -6.26 7.29
N ASN A 158 13.92 -6.79 6.51
CA ASN A 158 12.96 -6.00 5.75
C ASN A 158 11.68 -5.75 6.57
N HIS A 159 11.78 -4.93 7.62
CA HIS A 159 10.66 -4.63 8.50
C HIS A 159 9.48 -3.94 7.78
N ALA A 160 9.75 -3.13 6.76
CA ALA A 160 8.70 -2.51 5.96
C ALA A 160 7.89 -3.56 5.17
N GLY A 161 8.59 -4.49 4.52
CA GLY A 161 7.96 -5.62 3.82
C GLY A 161 7.16 -6.51 4.76
N GLN A 162 7.68 -6.81 5.95
CA GLN A 162 6.96 -7.60 6.97
C GLN A 162 5.66 -6.92 7.40
N ARG A 163 5.70 -5.61 7.71
CA ARG A 163 4.49 -4.84 8.05
C ARG A 163 3.46 -4.82 6.92
N MET A 164 3.91 -4.63 5.68
CA MET A 164 3.02 -4.67 4.52
C MET A 164 2.38 -6.04 4.34
N ALA A 165 3.15 -7.12 4.50
CA ALA A 165 2.67 -8.49 4.38
C ALA A 165 1.58 -8.78 5.43
N MET A 166 1.80 -8.38 6.68
CA MET A 166 0.80 -8.50 7.75
C MET A 166 -0.49 -7.76 7.43
N LEU A 167 -0.42 -6.51 6.93
CA LEU A 167 -1.61 -5.72 6.55
C LEU A 167 -2.45 -6.39 5.45
N VAL A 168 -1.81 -7.15 4.57
CA VAL A 168 -2.49 -7.90 3.50
C VAL A 168 -3.10 -9.21 4.00
N GLY A 169 -2.59 -9.78 5.11
CA GLY A 169 -3.05 -11.06 5.67
C GLY A 169 -2.02 -12.19 5.60
N PHE A 170 -0.76 -11.88 5.29
CA PHE A 170 0.31 -12.86 5.37
C PHE A 170 0.76 -13.07 6.81
N HIS A 171 1.09 -14.32 7.12
CA HIS A 171 1.64 -14.73 8.41
C HIS A 171 2.99 -15.39 8.17
N ALA A 172 3.98 -15.09 9.03
CA ALA A 172 5.24 -15.80 9.00
C ALA A 172 4.99 -17.30 9.24
N HIS A 173 5.62 -18.17 8.45
CA HIS A 173 5.42 -19.62 8.54
C HIS A 173 6.00 -20.23 9.83
N GLY A 174 6.73 -19.44 10.63
CA GLY A 174 7.37 -19.86 11.87
C GLY A 174 8.85 -20.20 11.66
N ASN A 175 9.42 -20.96 12.59
CA ASN A 175 10.87 -21.23 12.65
C ASN A 175 11.37 -22.24 11.60
N PHE A 176 10.47 -22.96 10.91
CA PHE A 176 10.83 -24.02 9.96
C PHE A 176 11.46 -23.49 8.67
N GLU A 177 10.98 -22.36 8.14
CA GLU A 177 11.58 -21.68 7.00
C GLU A 177 11.64 -20.16 7.25
N PRO A 178 12.76 -19.66 7.82
CA PRO A 178 12.92 -18.25 8.10
C PRO A 178 12.70 -17.38 6.86
N GLY A 179 11.83 -16.37 7.00
CA GLY A 179 11.51 -15.43 5.93
C GLY A 179 10.45 -15.91 4.94
N VAL A 180 9.83 -17.07 5.15
CA VAL A 180 8.66 -17.49 4.36
C VAL A 180 7.37 -17.01 5.04
N TRP A 181 6.54 -16.34 4.25
CA TRP A 181 5.27 -15.78 4.66
C TRP A 181 4.15 -16.38 3.83
N ILE A 182 3.10 -16.85 4.48
CA ILE A 182 1.97 -17.53 3.83
C ILE A 182 0.73 -16.68 3.98
N LEU A 183 0.02 -16.44 2.87
CA LEU A 183 -1.27 -15.76 2.92
C LEU A 183 -2.29 -16.68 3.59
N ARG A 184 -2.94 -16.18 4.64
CA ARG A 184 -4.05 -16.87 5.28
C ARG A 184 -5.26 -15.96 5.19
N LYS A 185 -6.37 -16.49 4.66
CA LYS A 185 -7.67 -15.80 4.74
C LYS A 185 -8.11 -15.87 6.20
N GLY A 186 -7.73 -14.88 7.00
CA GLY A 186 -8.33 -14.71 8.31
C GLY A 186 -9.82 -14.50 8.10
N ARG A 187 -10.65 -15.43 8.59
CA ARG A 187 -11.96 -14.97 9.08
C ARG A 187 -11.63 -13.93 10.14
N HIS A 188 -12.33 -12.81 10.17
CA HIS A 188 -12.33 -11.93 11.33
C HIS A 188 -13.01 -12.69 12.51
N GLU A 189 -12.44 -13.81 12.94
CA GLU A 189 -12.69 -14.39 14.24
C GLU A 189 -11.58 -13.80 15.10
N CYS A 190 -11.92 -12.72 15.80
CA CYS A 190 -11.11 -12.26 16.91
C CYS A 190 -11.00 -13.42 17.89
N ASP A 191 -9.88 -14.15 17.86
CA ASP A 191 -9.58 -15.18 18.83
C ASP A 191 -9.46 -14.52 20.23
N PRO A 192 -10.42 -14.76 21.15
CA PRO A 192 -10.43 -14.14 22.47
C PRO A 192 -9.20 -14.52 23.31
N GLU A 193 -8.53 -15.63 23.00
CA GLU A 193 -7.39 -16.13 23.79
C GLU A 193 -6.14 -15.26 23.64
N SER A 194 -5.96 -14.64 22.47
CA SER A 194 -4.81 -13.77 22.19
C SER A 194 -4.79 -12.51 23.08
N ARG A 195 -5.94 -12.05 23.57
CA ARG A 195 -6.05 -10.93 24.52
C ARG A 195 -5.67 -11.31 25.95
N ARG A 196 -5.90 -12.56 26.37
CA ARG A 196 -5.58 -13.01 27.74
C ARG A 196 -4.08 -13.11 27.98
N ARG A 197 -3.33 -13.62 26.99
CA ARG A 197 -1.87 -13.84 27.13
C ARG A 197 -1.07 -12.53 27.27
N CYS A 198 -1.59 -11.41 26.76
CA CYS A 198 -0.97 -10.09 26.92
C CYS A 198 -1.23 -9.45 28.29
N GLN A 199 -2.33 -9.82 28.98
CA GLN A 199 -2.65 -9.29 30.31
C GLN A 199 -1.93 -10.02 31.44
N GLU A 200 -1.66 -11.32 31.30
CA GLU A 200 -0.94 -12.09 32.33
C GLU A 200 0.56 -11.77 32.42
N SER A 201 1.13 -11.16 31.38
CA SER A 201 2.57 -10.84 31.34
C SER A 201 2.93 -9.49 31.98
N GLY A 202 1.93 -8.70 32.42
CA GLY A 202 2.10 -7.33 32.91
C GLY A 202 1.96 -7.12 34.42
N GLY A 203 1.66 -8.16 35.19
CA GLY A 203 1.46 -8.07 36.64
C GLY A 203 2.73 -8.36 37.44
N ARG A 204 3.75 -7.51 37.36
CA ARG A 204 4.87 -7.53 38.31
C ARG A 204 4.57 -6.48 39.39
N THR A 205 3.93 -6.90 40.48
CA THR A 205 3.71 -6.06 41.65
C THR A 205 5.04 -5.73 42.30
N GLU A 206 5.27 -4.44 42.43
CA GLU A 206 6.35 -3.80 43.18
C GLU A 206 6.28 -4.23 44.65
N GLY A 207 7.44 -4.59 45.21
CA GLY A 207 7.57 -4.88 46.64
C GLY A 207 7.54 -3.59 47.47
N PRO A 208 6.93 -3.59 48.66
CA PRO A 208 7.06 -2.46 49.56
C PRO A 208 8.38 -2.51 50.32
N ALA A 209 9.08 -1.37 50.32
CA ALA A 209 10.18 -1.07 51.23
C ALA A 209 9.66 -0.23 52.42
N GLY A 210 10.20 -0.52 53.61
CA GLY A 210 10.04 0.24 54.86
C GLY A 210 9.58 -0.67 56.02
N GLY A 211 10.16 -0.71 57.22
CA GLY A 211 11.23 0.07 57.86
C GLY A 211 10.96 0.07 59.39
N GLY A 212 12.00 -0.09 60.23
CA GLY A 212 11.97 0.03 61.71
C GLY A 212 11.32 -1.16 62.45
N GLU A 213 11.81 -1.69 63.57
CA GLU A 213 12.87 -1.33 64.54
C GLU A 213 13.81 -2.50 64.80
#